data_AF-W2EU97-F1
#
_entry.id   AF-W2EU97-F1
#
_cell.length_a   1.000
_cell.length_b   1.000
_cell.length_c   1.000
_cell.angle_alpha   90.00
_cell.angle_beta   90.00
_cell.angle_gamma   90.00
#
_symmetry.space_group_name_H-M   'P 1'
#
loop_
_entity.id
_entity.type
_entity.pdbx_description
1 polymer ?
#
loop_
_entity_poly.entity_id
_entity_poly.type
_entity_poly.pdbx_seq_one_letter_code
_entity_poly.pdbx_strand_id
1 'polypeptide(L)'
;MSENVGALKVALVGLGVAAQVVYLPLLVRRRDIFQVSGGGVVELNEDVTRALAIPSGTIREVAQREARELARWERAYRGELPTPELRGKIVILVDDGLATGASMRAAIRAVREREPAQIVVAVPAAPESTCEDLSALVDDVVCATTPIPFFSMGESYWDFTQTADEEVRELLRAATSARTWAPPARTDLAVLRSELVPTRDGAPPDEVLFHIVGDARFVLIGEVTHGTSLHRSAEEVIAYFEKVDPVAAERARDRYSCFEHRDGDDGQAYGFAAAFGAGESCEQHVVDQLVDLQRRSLQYRRAQGLLGEEEFFYAEQNAKVVANAERYYRTMFGGRVSSWNLRDRHMADTLFALAEHLGWQRGEPAKIVVWAHNSHVGDARATEMGARGELNLGQLVREHNPEDCRLIGFTTYTGTVTAADDWGRPADRKNVRRALPDSVEELLRDVGHKEFLLDFVHSVGAADLLRKALLERAIGVVYRPGTERQSHYFQTRLSDQFDAVVHIDETRALEPLERTARWERGEAPETYPVAV
;
A
#
# COMPACT_ATOMS: atom_id res chain seq x y z
N MET A 1 14.04 -35.20 -16.20
CA MET A 1 13.87 -35.20 -14.74
C MET A 1 14.50 -33.91 -14.24
N SER A 2 13.70 -32.86 -14.04
CA SER A 2 14.18 -31.59 -13.50
C SER A 2 14.43 -31.74 -11.99
N GLU A 3 15.66 -31.46 -11.56
CA GLU A 3 16.04 -31.43 -10.15
C GLU A 3 15.55 -30.11 -9.53
N ASN A 4 14.56 -30.15 -8.63
CA ASN A 4 14.15 -28.98 -7.86
C ASN A 4 14.71 -29.09 -6.44
N VAL A 5 15.78 -28.35 -6.16
CA VAL A 5 16.25 -28.08 -4.80
C VAL A 5 15.56 -26.80 -4.35
N GLY A 6 14.71 -26.87 -3.32
CA GLY A 6 14.12 -25.69 -2.69
C GLY A 6 15.02 -25.22 -1.55
N ALA A 7 15.33 -23.93 -1.51
CA ALA A 7 16.06 -23.32 -0.40
C ALA A 7 15.11 -22.50 0.46
N LEU A 8 14.71 -23.01 1.63
CA LEU A 8 14.01 -22.21 2.62
C LEU A 8 15.00 -21.31 3.36
N LYS A 9 14.59 -20.09 3.68
CA LYS A 9 15.40 -19.16 4.48
C LYS A 9 14.84 -19.13 5.90
N VAL A 10 15.71 -19.38 6.88
CA VAL A 10 15.37 -19.29 8.30
C VAL A 10 15.93 -17.98 8.85
N ALA A 11 15.08 -17.14 9.42
CA ALA A 11 15.45 -15.94 10.16
C ALA A 11 15.32 -16.20 11.67
N LEU A 12 16.37 -15.89 12.44
CA LEU A 12 16.38 -16.07 13.91
C LEU A 12 16.26 -14.74 14.63
N VAL A 13 15.36 -14.60 15.60
CA VAL A 13 15.26 -13.39 16.44
C VAL A 13 15.61 -13.72 17.89
N GLY A 14 16.63 -13.05 18.42
CA GLY A 14 17.04 -13.16 19.83
C GLY A 14 16.28 -12.19 20.74
N LEU A 15 15.76 -12.69 21.86
CA LEU A 15 15.21 -11.85 22.94
C LEU A 15 16.36 -11.12 23.67
N GLY A 16 16.50 -9.82 23.41
CA GLY A 16 17.50 -8.89 23.98
C GLY A 16 17.60 -7.59 23.18
N VAL A 17 18.19 -6.53 23.75
CA VAL A 17 18.22 -5.12 23.25
C VAL A 17 18.89 -4.92 21.86
N ALA A 18 19.27 -5.99 21.18
CA ALA A 18 19.69 -5.97 19.79
C ALA A 18 19.12 -7.23 19.11
N ALA A 19 18.06 -7.06 18.31
CA ALA A 19 17.51 -8.13 17.50
C ALA A 19 18.55 -8.55 16.46
N GLN A 20 19.24 -9.64 16.72
CA GLN A 20 20.16 -10.22 15.77
C GLN A 20 19.32 -11.14 14.86
N VAL A 21 19.12 -10.81 13.56
CA VAL A 21 18.58 -11.69 12.47
C VAL A 21 19.61 -12.63 11.80
N VAL A 22 19.66 -13.94 12.12
CA VAL A 22 20.59 -14.88 11.42
C VAL A 22 19.84 -15.47 10.24
N TYR A 23 20.39 -15.40 9.04
CA TYR A 23 19.86 -16.11 7.88
C TYR A 23 20.53 -17.48 7.75
N LEU A 24 19.74 -18.54 7.70
CA LEU A 24 20.22 -19.88 7.43
C LEU A 24 19.48 -20.48 6.22
N PRO A 25 20.19 -21.01 5.21
CA PRO A 25 19.56 -21.84 4.20
C PRO A 25 19.19 -23.18 4.85
N LEU A 26 17.90 -23.44 4.99
CA LEU A 26 17.38 -24.78 5.22
C LEU A 26 17.02 -25.37 3.87
N LEU A 27 17.86 -26.26 3.37
CA LEU A 27 17.59 -26.90 2.10
C LEU A 27 16.55 -28.00 2.29
N VAL A 28 15.62 -28.09 1.35
CA VAL A 28 14.66 -29.21 1.29
C VAL A 28 14.73 -29.78 -0.10
N ARG A 29 15.04 -31.08 -0.20
CA ARG A 29 15.04 -31.78 -1.49
C ARG A 29 13.77 -32.61 -1.62
N ARG A 30 13.03 -32.34 -2.70
CA ARG A 30 11.77 -33.02 -3.02
C ARG A 30 12.01 -34.18 -3.98
N ARG A 31 11.46 -35.36 -3.64
CA ARG A 31 11.22 -36.46 -4.58
C ARG A 31 9.74 -36.80 -4.60
N ASP A 32 9.29 -37.55 -5.61
CA ASP A 32 7.87 -37.85 -5.84
C ASP A 32 7.16 -38.55 -4.66
N ILE A 33 7.92 -39.21 -3.78
CA ILE A 33 7.40 -40.08 -2.70
C ILE A 33 7.73 -39.54 -1.29
N PHE A 34 8.76 -38.70 -1.13
CA PHE A 34 9.21 -38.19 0.18
C PHE A 34 10.06 -36.90 0.04
N GLN A 35 10.20 -36.17 1.15
CA GLN A 35 11.03 -34.97 1.27
C GLN A 35 12.07 -35.12 2.38
N VAL A 36 13.24 -34.50 2.21
CA VAL A 36 14.32 -34.52 3.21
C VAL A 36 14.81 -33.09 3.48
N SER A 37 14.87 -32.69 4.75
CA SER A 37 15.36 -31.38 5.19
C SER A 37 16.71 -31.46 5.92
N GLY A 38 17.29 -30.29 6.17
CA GLY A 38 18.56 -30.11 6.90
C GLY A 38 18.52 -30.76 8.27
N GLY A 39 19.47 -31.66 8.56
CA GLY A 39 19.46 -32.47 9.78
C GLY A 39 18.94 -33.91 9.60
N GLY A 40 18.45 -34.27 8.40
CA GLY A 40 18.09 -35.64 8.05
C GLY A 40 16.65 -36.03 8.38
N VAL A 41 15.77 -35.06 8.63
CA VAL A 41 14.34 -35.29 8.85
C VAL A 41 13.68 -35.67 7.53
N VAL A 42 12.89 -36.75 7.55
CA VAL A 42 12.22 -37.31 6.37
C VAL A 42 10.71 -37.17 6.54
N GLU A 43 10.05 -36.52 5.58
CA GLU A 43 8.59 -36.45 5.49
C GLU A 43 8.11 -37.35 4.35
N LEU A 44 7.19 -38.27 4.67
CA LEU A 44 6.68 -39.26 3.73
C LEU A 44 5.28 -38.85 3.25
N ASN A 45 5.01 -39.05 1.97
CA ASN A 45 3.63 -39.09 1.50
C ASN A 45 3.05 -40.47 1.82
N GLU A 46 2.26 -40.56 2.90
CA GLU A 46 1.72 -41.82 3.39
C GLU A 46 0.77 -42.50 2.40
N ASP A 47 0.01 -41.72 1.63
CA ASP A 47 -0.94 -42.25 0.64
C ASP A 47 -0.21 -42.92 -0.53
N VAL A 48 0.85 -42.30 -1.03
CA VAL A 48 1.66 -42.82 -2.13
C VAL A 48 2.51 -44.01 -1.69
N THR A 49 3.12 -43.95 -0.51
CA THR A 49 3.94 -45.06 0.02
C THR A 49 3.10 -46.31 0.28
N ARG A 50 1.86 -46.14 0.76
CA ARG A 50 0.90 -47.23 0.97
C ARG A 50 0.36 -47.79 -0.34
N ALA A 51 0.05 -46.93 -1.31
CA ALA A 51 -0.47 -47.33 -2.62
C ALA A 51 0.57 -48.10 -3.47
N LEU A 52 1.86 -47.78 -3.34
CA LEU A 52 2.95 -48.38 -4.12
C LEU A 52 3.70 -49.51 -3.39
N ALA A 53 3.30 -49.87 -2.16
CA ALA A 53 3.91 -50.93 -1.34
C ALA A 53 5.45 -50.85 -1.25
N ILE A 54 5.99 -49.64 -1.14
CA ILE A 54 7.45 -49.42 -1.18
C ILE A 54 8.08 -49.90 0.14
N PRO A 55 9.11 -50.77 0.11
CA PRO A 55 9.78 -51.23 1.32
C PRO A 55 10.42 -50.07 2.10
N SER A 56 10.22 -50.05 3.42
CA SER A 56 10.77 -49.03 4.32
C SER A 56 12.30 -49.02 4.41
N GLY A 57 12.97 -50.09 3.96
CA GLY A 57 14.42 -50.13 3.75
C GLY A 57 14.88 -49.24 2.58
N THR A 58 14.19 -49.31 1.45
CA THR A 58 14.49 -48.52 0.25
C THR A 58 14.28 -47.02 0.50
N ILE A 59 13.22 -46.64 1.22
CA ILE A 59 12.97 -45.25 1.62
C ILE A 59 14.12 -44.71 2.49
N ARG A 60 14.59 -45.51 3.46
CA ARG A 60 15.71 -45.12 4.35
C ARG A 60 17.01 -44.92 3.59
N GLU A 61 17.34 -45.81 2.66
CA GLU A 61 18.57 -45.71 1.87
C GLU A 61 18.59 -44.46 1.00
N VAL A 62 17.49 -44.18 0.29
CA VAL A 62 17.42 -42.99 -0.55
C VAL A 62 17.41 -41.73 0.33
N ALA A 63 16.66 -41.70 1.43
CA ALA A 63 16.66 -40.55 2.34
C ALA A 63 18.04 -40.27 2.95
N GLN A 64 18.81 -41.29 3.32
CA GLN A 64 20.20 -41.12 3.80
C GLN A 64 21.11 -40.56 2.71
N ARG A 65 20.93 -40.98 1.46
CA ARG A 65 21.69 -40.43 0.33
C ARG A 65 21.36 -38.96 0.10
N GLU A 66 20.07 -38.61 0.11
CA GLU A 66 19.59 -37.23 -0.02
C GLU A 66 20.10 -36.33 1.11
N ALA A 67 20.04 -36.80 2.38
CA ALA A 67 20.53 -36.07 3.53
C ALA A 67 22.04 -35.77 3.45
N ARG A 68 22.85 -36.71 2.93
CA ARG A 68 24.29 -36.48 2.71
C ARG A 68 24.54 -35.43 1.64
N GLU A 69 23.74 -35.41 0.58
CA GLU A 69 23.84 -34.38 -0.45
C GLU A 69 23.44 -33.02 0.07
N LEU A 70 22.33 -32.96 0.78
CA LEU A 70 21.85 -31.75 1.43
C LEU A 70 22.89 -31.16 2.38
N ALA A 71 23.56 -31.98 3.19
CA ALA A 71 24.64 -31.56 4.08
C ALA A 71 25.89 -31.04 3.34
N ARG A 72 26.13 -31.46 2.09
CA ARG A 72 27.18 -30.87 1.23
C ARG A 72 26.78 -29.48 0.75
N TRP A 73 25.54 -29.33 0.29
CA TRP A 73 25.01 -28.05 -0.16
C TRP A 73 24.91 -27.03 0.97
N GLU A 74 24.43 -27.43 2.15
CA GLU A 74 24.41 -26.55 3.33
C GLU A 74 25.79 -26.02 3.69
N ARG A 75 26.84 -26.85 3.58
CA ARG A 75 28.23 -26.41 3.78
C ARG A 75 28.68 -25.43 2.70
N ALA A 76 28.31 -25.66 1.45
CA ALA A 76 28.65 -24.77 0.33
C ALA A 76 27.97 -23.39 0.44
N TYR A 77 26.71 -23.33 0.91
CA TYR A 77 26.00 -22.07 1.11
C TYR A 77 26.42 -21.34 2.40
N ARG A 78 26.75 -22.08 3.46
CA ARG A 78 27.11 -21.52 4.77
C ARG A 78 28.57 -21.07 4.87
N GLY A 79 29.47 -21.65 4.06
CA GLY A 79 30.90 -21.41 4.18
C GLY A 79 31.43 -21.79 5.56
N GLU A 80 32.21 -20.91 6.20
CA GLU A 80 32.81 -21.11 7.52
C GLU A 80 31.89 -20.74 8.70
N LEU A 81 30.64 -20.32 8.45
CA LEU A 81 29.77 -19.84 9.51
C LEU A 81 29.31 -20.98 10.44
N PRO A 82 29.31 -20.78 11.77
CA PRO A 82 28.85 -21.79 12.72
C PRO A 82 27.35 -22.07 12.56
N THR A 83 26.94 -23.30 12.86
CA THR A 83 25.51 -23.65 12.93
C THR A 83 24.85 -22.84 14.05
N PRO A 84 23.78 -22.08 13.79
CA PRO A 84 23.16 -21.25 14.82
C PRO A 84 22.41 -22.09 15.88
N GLU A 85 22.45 -21.62 17.12
CA GLU A 85 21.69 -22.18 18.22
C GLU A 85 20.24 -21.68 18.18
N LEU A 86 19.29 -22.60 18.04
CA LEU A 86 17.86 -22.27 17.95
C LEU A 86 17.14 -22.32 19.29
N ARG A 87 17.77 -22.93 20.30
CA ARG A 87 17.17 -23.21 21.60
C ARG A 87 16.68 -21.93 22.27
N GLY A 88 15.39 -21.88 22.60
CA GLY A 88 14.77 -20.72 23.27
C GLY A 88 14.71 -19.45 22.42
N LYS A 89 14.89 -19.53 21.09
CA LYS A 89 14.77 -18.39 20.16
C LYS A 89 13.44 -18.42 19.42
N ILE A 90 12.99 -17.26 18.95
CA ILE A 90 11.87 -17.18 17.99
C ILE A 90 12.46 -17.42 16.60
N VAL A 91 11.90 -18.39 15.88
CA VAL A 91 12.36 -18.78 14.55
C VAL A 91 11.28 -18.43 13.53
N ILE A 92 11.64 -17.62 12.54
CA ILE A 92 10.76 -17.23 11.44
C ILE A 92 11.21 -18.00 10.19
N LEU A 93 10.33 -18.84 9.67
CA LEU A 93 10.53 -19.59 8.43
C LEU A 93 9.94 -18.82 7.27
N VAL A 94 10.77 -18.47 6.29
CA VAL A 94 10.38 -17.68 5.12
C VAL A 94 10.59 -18.47 3.85
N ASP A 95 9.63 -18.35 2.94
CA ASP A 95 9.70 -18.84 1.57
C ASP A 95 9.06 -17.80 0.62
N ASP A 96 9.28 -17.96 -0.67
CA ASP A 96 8.72 -17.09 -1.69
C ASP A 96 7.20 -17.30 -1.87
N GLY A 97 6.68 -18.48 -1.54
CA GLY A 97 5.27 -18.72 -1.32
C GLY A 97 4.99 -20.19 -1.02
N LEU A 98 3.73 -20.53 -0.78
CA LEU A 98 3.34 -21.90 -0.49
C LEU A 98 2.34 -22.38 -1.53
N ALA A 99 2.70 -23.38 -2.32
CA ALA A 99 1.71 -24.06 -3.17
C ALA A 99 0.98 -25.18 -2.40
N THR A 100 1.74 -26.03 -1.70
CA THR A 100 1.21 -27.19 -0.94
C THR A 100 1.69 -27.24 0.51
N GLY A 101 2.60 -26.34 0.89
CA GLY A 101 3.21 -26.29 2.23
C GLY A 101 4.18 -27.43 2.56
N ALA A 102 4.43 -28.39 1.66
CA ALA A 102 5.19 -29.59 1.99
C ALA A 102 6.64 -29.29 2.44
N SER A 103 7.37 -28.46 1.68
CA SER A 103 8.73 -28.07 2.05
C SER A 103 8.78 -27.35 3.40
N MET A 104 7.77 -26.52 3.67
CA MET A 104 7.60 -25.79 4.93
C MET A 104 7.33 -26.74 6.10
N ARG A 105 6.51 -27.79 5.93
CA ARG A 105 6.28 -28.81 6.97
C ARG A 105 7.55 -29.55 7.36
N ALA A 106 8.37 -29.94 6.37
CA ALA A 106 9.66 -30.57 6.63
C ALA A 106 10.63 -29.62 7.38
N ALA A 107 10.53 -28.32 7.10
CA ALA A 107 11.29 -27.28 7.78
C ALA A 107 10.86 -27.09 9.24
N ILE A 108 9.55 -26.99 9.48
CA ILE A 108 8.96 -26.87 10.81
C ILE A 108 9.42 -28.03 11.70
N ARG A 109 9.36 -29.27 11.19
CA ARG A 109 9.81 -30.46 11.94
C ARG A 109 11.29 -30.38 12.33
N ALA A 110 12.16 -30.02 11.38
CA ALA A 110 13.60 -29.90 11.64
C ALA A 110 13.94 -28.77 12.62
N VAL A 111 13.21 -27.66 12.58
CA VAL A 111 13.37 -26.57 13.54
C VAL A 111 12.88 -26.97 14.93
N ARG A 112 11.74 -27.66 15.01
CA ARG A 112 11.12 -28.07 16.27
C ARG A 112 11.99 -29.02 17.10
N GLU A 113 12.75 -29.91 16.45
CA GLU A 113 13.74 -30.78 17.12
C GLU A 113 14.85 -30.01 17.86
N ARG A 114 15.05 -28.72 17.55
CA ARG A 114 16.06 -27.87 18.17
C ARG A 114 15.52 -26.99 19.30
N GLU A 115 14.29 -27.24 19.73
CA GLU A 115 13.62 -26.63 20.89
C GLU A 115 13.61 -25.07 20.87
N PRO A 116 13.09 -24.45 19.79
CA PRO A 116 12.89 -23.00 19.76
C PRO A 116 11.82 -22.59 20.78
N ALA A 117 11.80 -21.30 21.14
CA ALA A 117 10.72 -20.72 21.95
C ALA A 117 9.41 -20.63 21.14
N GLN A 118 9.51 -20.24 19.87
CA GLN A 118 8.37 -20.12 18.94
C GLN A 118 8.82 -20.37 17.50
N ILE A 119 7.90 -20.84 16.67
CA ILE A 119 8.03 -21.02 15.22
C ILE A 119 6.94 -20.20 14.55
N VAL A 120 7.33 -19.29 13.67
CA VAL A 120 6.43 -18.48 12.84
C VAL A 120 6.70 -18.81 11.37
N VAL A 121 5.67 -19.02 10.57
CA VAL A 121 5.79 -19.11 9.10
C VAL A 121 5.41 -17.77 8.51
N ALA A 122 6.25 -17.21 7.64
CA ALA A 122 5.97 -15.93 6.98
C ALA A 122 6.18 -16.06 5.47
N VAL A 123 5.11 -15.92 4.67
CA VAL A 123 5.15 -16.11 3.22
C VAL A 123 4.34 -15.05 2.47
N PRO A 124 4.78 -14.59 1.28
CA PRO A 124 4.03 -13.61 0.50
C PRO A 124 2.70 -14.14 -0.04
N ALA A 125 2.65 -15.33 -0.63
CA ALA A 125 1.44 -15.86 -1.24
C ALA A 125 1.23 -17.36 -0.95
N ALA A 126 0.00 -17.74 -0.63
CA ALA A 126 -0.38 -19.14 -0.39
C ALA A 126 -1.90 -19.36 -0.56
N PRO A 127 -2.39 -20.58 -0.86
CA PRO A 127 -3.80 -20.92 -0.66
C PRO A 127 -4.18 -20.80 0.81
N GLU A 128 -5.37 -20.29 1.09
CA GLU A 128 -5.93 -20.19 2.45
C GLU A 128 -5.89 -21.53 3.18
N SER A 129 -6.29 -22.62 2.51
CA SER A 129 -6.24 -23.98 3.06
C SER A 129 -4.83 -24.42 3.49
N THR A 130 -3.79 -23.98 2.78
CA THR A 130 -2.40 -24.31 3.16
C THR A 130 -1.96 -23.51 4.39
N CYS A 131 -2.43 -22.27 4.55
CA CYS A 131 -2.20 -21.48 5.75
C CYS A 131 -2.90 -22.09 6.97
N GLU A 132 -4.16 -22.51 6.82
CA GLU A 132 -4.92 -23.20 7.86
C GLU A 132 -4.21 -24.49 8.32
N ASP A 133 -3.80 -25.34 7.37
CA ASP A 133 -3.08 -26.58 7.67
C ASP A 133 -1.77 -26.33 8.45
N LEU A 134 -1.04 -25.28 8.09
CA LEU A 134 0.21 -24.92 8.76
C LEU A 134 -0.02 -24.28 10.13
N SER A 135 -1.12 -23.54 10.33
CA SER A 135 -1.43 -22.90 11.61
C SER A 135 -1.59 -23.91 12.75
N ALA A 136 -2.04 -25.14 12.45
CA ALA A 136 -2.10 -26.23 13.41
C ALA A 136 -0.72 -26.77 13.82
N LEU A 137 0.33 -26.43 13.05
CA LEU A 137 1.68 -26.95 13.22
C LEU A 137 2.65 -25.92 13.76
N VAL A 138 2.33 -24.63 13.88
CA VAL A 138 3.26 -23.57 14.33
C VAL A 138 2.57 -22.61 15.28
N ASP A 139 3.33 -21.68 15.86
CA ASP A 139 2.76 -20.69 16.79
C ASP A 139 2.01 -19.58 16.03
N ASP A 140 2.45 -19.25 14.81
CA ASP A 140 1.77 -18.27 13.95
C ASP A 140 2.08 -18.47 12.45
N VAL A 141 1.14 -18.08 11.59
CA VAL A 141 1.30 -18.07 10.12
C VAL A 141 0.92 -16.68 9.59
N VAL A 142 1.91 -15.98 9.05
CA VAL A 142 1.77 -14.67 8.41
C VAL A 142 1.80 -14.86 6.89
N CYS A 143 0.65 -14.73 6.23
CA CYS A 143 0.55 -14.73 4.78
C CYS A 143 0.16 -13.34 4.26
N ALA A 144 0.88 -12.79 3.28
CA ALA A 144 0.57 -11.45 2.77
C ALA A 144 -0.65 -11.44 1.82
N THR A 145 -0.88 -12.50 1.05
CA THR A 145 -2.07 -12.65 0.20
C THR A 145 -2.47 -14.11 -0.01
N THR A 146 -3.78 -14.36 -0.08
CA THR A 146 -4.36 -15.67 -0.34
C THR A 146 -5.23 -15.64 -1.60
N PRO A 147 -4.63 -15.65 -2.82
CA PRO A 147 -5.38 -15.44 -4.05
C PRO A 147 -6.32 -16.61 -4.37
N ILE A 148 -7.49 -16.28 -4.93
CA ILE A 148 -8.49 -17.25 -5.37
C ILE A 148 -8.88 -16.93 -6.82
N PRO A 149 -8.70 -17.86 -7.77
CA PRO A 149 -8.05 -19.17 -7.64
C PRO A 149 -6.52 -19.08 -7.46
N PHE A 150 -5.94 -19.95 -6.63
CA PHE A 150 -4.49 -20.13 -6.54
C PHE A 150 -4.03 -21.15 -7.57
N PHE A 151 -3.20 -20.75 -8.54
CA PHE A 151 -2.62 -21.67 -9.52
C PHE A 151 -1.19 -22.06 -9.17
N SER A 152 -0.31 -21.06 -9.04
CA SER A 152 1.08 -21.27 -8.68
C SER A 152 1.63 -20.07 -7.92
N MET A 153 2.70 -20.32 -7.18
CA MET A 153 3.41 -19.26 -6.47
C MET A 153 4.00 -18.21 -7.43
N GLY A 154 4.53 -18.63 -8.60
CA GLY A 154 5.08 -17.72 -9.59
C GLY A 154 4.08 -16.74 -10.22
N GLU A 155 2.80 -17.10 -10.33
CA GLU A 155 1.75 -16.18 -10.81
C GLU A 155 1.40 -15.08 -9.80
N SER A 156 1.85 -15.21 -8.55
CA SER A 156 1.69 -14.16 -7.55
C SER A 156 2.75 -13.04 -7.71
N TYR A 157 3.67 -13.17 -8.67
CA TYR A 157 4.80 -12.27 -8.89
C TYR A 157 4.82 -11.73 -10.32
N TRP A 158 5.13 -10.43 -10.46
CA TRP A 158 5.35 -9.82 -11.77
C TRP A 158 6.68 -10.27 -12.40
N ASP A 159 7.71 -10.41 -11.58
CA ASP A 159 9.00 -10.99 -11.94
C ASP A 159 9.27 -12.20 -11.05
N PHE A 160 9.33 -13.38 -11.69
CA PHE A 160 9.63 -14.64 -11.02
C PHE A 160 10.91 -15.28 -11.56
N THR A 161 11.89 -14.44 -11.89
CA THR A 161 13.23 -14.86 -12.29
C THR A 161 13.88 -15.67 -11.18
N GLN A 162 14.45 -16.81 -11.55
CA GLN A 162 15.09 -17.72 -10.60
C GLN A 162 16.37 -17.10 -10.05
N THR A 163 16.48 -17.01 -8.72
CA THR A 163 17.68 -16.53 -8.02
C THR A 163 18.82 -17.53 -8.21
N ALA A 164 19.98 -17.06 -8.69
CA ALA A 164 21.13 -17.94 -8.91
C ALA A 164 21.86 -18.28 -7.60
N ASP A 165 22.50 -19.45 -7.54
CA ASP A 165 23.27 -19.89 -6.36
C ASP A 165 24.31 -18.87 -5.88
N GLU A 166 24.97 -18.17 -6.81
CA GLU A 166 25.97 -17.16 -6.45
C GLU A 166 25.34 -15.91 -5.83
N GLU A 167 24.20 -15.47 -6.35
CA GLU A 167 23.40 -14.39 -5.78
C GLU A 167 22.95 -14.75 -4.35
N VAL A 168 22.51 -15.99 -4.12
CA VAL A 168 22.18 -16.48 -2.77
C VAL A 168 23.39 -16.39 -1.82
N ARG A 169 24.60 -16.76 -2.28
CA ARG A 169 25.83 -16.66 -1.47
C ARG A 169 26.20 -15.22 -1.16
N GLU A 170 26.09 -14.32 -2.13
CA GLU A 170 26.34 -12.89 -1.94
C GLU A 170 25.39 -12.29 -0.91
N LEU A 171 24.09 -12.59 -1.03
CA LEU A 171 23.06 -12.15 -0.07
C LEU A 171 23.33 -12.68 1.34
N LEU A 172 23.71 -13.95 1.49
CA LEU A 172 24.06 -14.53 2.80
C LEU A 172 25.30 -13.86 3.42
N ARG A 173 26.33 -13.55 2.62
CA ARG A 173 27.52 -12.81 3.09
C ARG A 173 27.14 -11.39 3.53
N ALA A 174 26.34 -10.68 2.73
CA ALA A 174 25.85 -9.33 3.02
C ALA A 174 25.01 -9.31 4.30
N ALA A 175 24.10 -10.27 4.48
CA ALA A 175 23.26 -10.37 5.67
C ALA A 175 24.03 -10.70 6.95
N THR A 176 25.18 -11.36 6.83
CA THR A 176 26.05 -11.66 7.99
C THR A 176 26.89 -10.45 8.41
N SER A 177 27.25 -9.59 7.45
CA SER A 177 27.94 -8.32 7.69
C SER A 177 26.97 -7.21 8.12
N ALA A 178 25.72 -7.27 7.68
CA ALA A 178 24.63 -6.43 8.14
C ALA A 178 24.07 -6.95 9.47
N ARG A 179 24.68 -6.62 10.60
CA ARG A 179 24.03 -6.80 11.90
C ARG A 179 24.48 -5.83 12.97
N THR A 180 23.78 -4.71 13.00
CA THR A 180 23.04 -4.20 14.15
C THR A 180 22.11 -3.12 13.60
N TRP A 181 20.82 -3.18 13.92
CA TRP A 181 20.07 -1.92 13.98
C TRP A 181 20.78 -1.08 15.02
N ALA A 182 21.46 -0.03 14.57
CA ALA A 182 21.90 1.04 15.45
C ALA A 182 20.73 2.03 15.50
N PRO A 183 20.21 2.38 16.70
CA PRO A 183 19.32 3.54 16.80
C PRO A 183 19.97 4.72 16.07
N PRO A 184 19.17 5.64 15.48
CA PRO A 184 19.70 6.79 14.76
C PRO A 184 20.82 7.40 15.58
N ALA A 185 21.96 7.65 14.94
CA ALA A 185 23.13 8.09 15.68
C ALA A 185 22.73 9.35 16.44
N ARG A 186 23.27 9.55 17.64
CA ARG A 186 22.92 10.72 18.48
C ARG A 186 23.09 12.05 17.73
N THR A 187 23.94 12.04 16.70
CA THR A 187 24.18 13.10 15.73
C THR A 187 22.98 13.35 14.80
N ASP A 188 22.31 12.31 14.30
CA ASP A 188 21.20 12.41 13.35
C ASP A 188 20.00 13.12 14.02
N LEU A 189 19.66 12.70 15.25
CA LEU A 189 18.63 13.36 16.04
C LEU A 189 19.01 14.80 16.42
N ALA A 190 20.30 15.10 16.59
CA ALA A 190 20.75 16.46 16.87
C ALA A 190 20.57 17.38 15.66
N VAL A 191 20.83 16.89 14.45
CA VAL A 191 20.59 17.62 13.19
C VAL A 191 19.09 17.92 13.03
N LEU A 192 18.23 16.91 13.17
CA LEU A 192 16.78 17.12 13.10
C LEU A 192 16.28 18.11 14.15
N ARG A 193 16.81 18.06 15.38
CA ARG A 193 16.49 19.04 16.44
C ARG A 193 16.93 20.46 16.12
N SER A 194 18.06 20.63 15.44
CA SER A 194 18.55 21.97 15.08
C SER A 194 17.80 22.60 13.92
N GLU A 195 17.11 21.80 13.11
CA GLU A 195 16.46 22.24 11.87
C GLU A 195 14.92 22.17 11.92
N LEU A 196 14.34 21.61 12.98
CA LEU A 196 12.88 21.63 13.16
C LEU A 196 12.36 23.03 13.49
N VAL A 197 11.15 23.30 13.01
CA VAL A 197 10.36 24.48 13.36
C VAL A 197 9.20 24.02 14.23
N PRO A 198 9.10 24.45 15.51
CA PRO A 198 7.95 24.10 16.34
C PRO A 198 6.64 24.59 15.72
N THR A 199 5.61 23.75 15.77
CA THR A 199 4.25 24.10 15.36
C THR A 199 3.38 24.33 16.58
N ARG A 200 2.17 24.86 16.37
CA ARG A 200 1.13 24.95 17.39
C ARG A 200 -0.15 24.36 16.83
N ASP A 201 -0.67 23.33 17.48
CA ASP A 201 -1.85 22.58 17.02
C ASP A 201 -1.66 22.07 15.57
N GLY A 202 -0.44 21.60 15.25
CA GLY A 202 -0.05 21.16 13.91
C GLY A 202 0.18 22.28 12.88
N ALA A 203 -0.04 23.55 13.20
CA ALA A 203 0.17 24.66 12.28
C ALA A 203 1.56 25.31 12.47
N PRO A 204 2.40 25.41 11.42
CA PRO A 204 3.63 26.19 11.47
C PRO A 204 3.35 27.70 11.50
N PRO A 205 4.32 28.53 11.95
CA PRO A 205 4.20 29.97 11.84
C PRO A 205 4.00 30.43 10.39
N ASP A 206 3.11 31.41 10.17
CA ASP A 206 2.78 31.93 8.84
C ASP A 206 4.01 32.33 8.01
N GLU A 207 5.01 32.94 8.64
CA GLU A 207 6.26 33.35 7.98
C GLU A 207 7.04 32.15 7.40
N VAL A 208 7.09 31.04 8.15
CA VAL A 208 7.74 29.80 7.71
C VAL A 208 6.94 29.16 6.58
N LEU A 209 5.61 29.11 6.72
CA LEU A 209 4.74 28.56 5.69
C LEU A 209 4.84 29.36 4.38
N PHE A 210 4.81 30.70 4.45
CA PHE A 210 4.97 31.56 3.28
C PHE A 210 6.38 31.47 2.67
N HIS A 211 7.41 31.21 3.47
CA HIS A 211 8.75 30.96 2.96
C HIS A 211 8.84 29.64 2.17
N ILE A 212 8.23 28.56 2.68
CA ILE A 212 8.15 27.26 1.97
C ILE A 212 7.35 27.39 0.68
N VAL A 213 6.16 28.00 0.78
CA VAL A 213 5.26 28.21 -0.37
C VAL A 213 5.91 29.10 -1.43
N GLY A 214 6.55 30.20 -1.00
CA GLY A 214 7.16 31.17 -1.88
C GLY A 214 6.21 31.66 -2.97
N ASP A 215 6.70 31.66 -4.20
CA ASP A 215 5.92 32.09 -5.37
C ASP A 215 5.10 30.97 -6.02
N ALA A 216 5.20 29.73 -5.53
CA ALA A 216 4.55 28.58 -6.14
C ALA A 216 3.05 28.80 -6.31
N ARG A 217 2.55 28.44 -7.49
CA ARG A 217 1.13 28.52 -7.83
C ARG A 217 0.33 27.34 -7.33
N PHE A 218 0.95 26.17 -7.17
CA PHE A 218 0.27 24.97 -6.71
C PHE A 218 0.82 24.53 -5.36
N VAL A 219 -0.01 24.57 -4.32
CA VAL A 219 0.38 24.05 -3.00
C VAL A 219 -0.50 22.87 -2.69
N LEU A 220 0.09 21.68 -2.52
CA LEU A 220 -0.63 20.47 -2.18
C LEU A 220 -0.36 20.13 -0.70
N ILE A 221 -1.42 19.89 0.06
CA ILE A 221 -1.38 19.66 1.51
C ILE A 221 -2.11 18.34 1.83
N GLY A 222 -1.41 17.43 2.52
CA GLY A 222 -1.88 16.07 2.78
C GLY A 222 -2.58 15.88 4.12
N GLU A 223 -3.92 15.75 4.16
CA GLU A 223 -4.70 15.48 5.39
C GLU A 223 -6.14 14.93 5.16
N VAL A 224 -6.67 14.87 3.91
CA VAL A 224 -8.11 14.56 3.68
C VAL A 224 -8.36 13.53 2.59
N THR A 225 -9.37 12.69 2.77
CA THR A 225 -9.86 11.80 1.72
C THR A 225 -11.01 12.45 0.95
N HIS A 226 -10.97 12.39 -0.37
CA HIS A 226 -12.03 12.86 -1.27
C HIS A 226 -12.83 11.70 -1.85
N GLY A 227 -14.07 11.99 -2.25
CA GLY A 227 -14.89 11.11 -3.10
C GLY A 227 -15.50 11.92 -4.23
N THR A 228 -15.67 11.29 -5.39
CA THR A 228 -16.47 11.82 -6.49
C THR A 228 -17.76 11.00 -6.60
N SER A 229 -18.87 11.64 -6.99
CA SER A 229 -20.15 10.95 -7.17
C SER A 229 -20.53 11.00 -8.65
N LEU A 230 -20.55 9.82 -9.28
CA LEU A 230 -20.94 9.66 -10.68
C LEU A 230 -22.39 10.12 -10.90
N HIS A 231 -23.32 9.67 -10.05
CA HIS A 231 -24.74 9.97 -10.19
C HIS A 231 -25.01 11.47 -10.04
N ARG A 232 -24.44 12.10 -9.01
CA ARG A 232 -24.56 13.55 -8.83
C ARG A 232 -24.00 14.32 -10.02
N SER A 233 -22.84 13.93 -10.53
CA SER A 233 -22.27 14.60 -11.72
C SER A 233 -23.14 14.42 -12.97
N ALA A 234 -23.77 13.26 -13.15
CA ALA A 234 -24.72 13.06 -14.24
C ALA A 234 -25.96 13.97 -14.10
N GLU A 235 -26.50 14.09 -12.89
CA GLU A 235 -27.61 15.01 -12.58
C GLU A 235 -27.27 16.47 -12.87
N GLU A 236 -26.07 16.94 -12.49
CA GLU A 236 -25.63 18.32 -12.77
C GLU A 236 -25.54 18.61 -14.28
N VAL A 237 -25.10 17.63 -15.09
CA VAL A 237 -25.08 17.75 -16.55
C VAL A 237 -26.50 17.84 -17.12
N ILE A 238 -27.42 17.01 -16.63
CA ILE A 238 -28.82 17.03 -17.05
C ILE A 238 -29.46 18.38 -16.67
N ALA A 239 -29.29 18.83 -15.42
CA ALA A 239 -29.82 20.08 -14.91
C ALA A 239 -29.31 21.30 -15.68
N TYR A 240 -28.04 21.27 -16.12
CA TYR A 240 -27.51 22.28 -17.03
C TYR A 240 -28.28 22.31 -18.36
N PHE A 241 -28.45 21.15 -19.01
CA PHE A 241 -29.16 21.08 -20.29
C PHE A 241 -30.64 21.44 -20.18
N GLU A 242 -31.32 21.13 -19.08
CA GLU A 242 -32.72 21.55 -18.86
C GLU A 242 -32.89 23.06 -19.00
N LYS A 243 -31.88 23.85 -18.62
CA LYS A 243 -31.89 25.31 -18.75
C LYS A 243 -31.59 25.78 -20.17
N VAL A 244 -30.66 25.13 -20.89
CA VAL A 244 -30.06 25.69 -22.12
C VAL A 244 -30.40 24.95 -23.42
N ASP A 245 -30.71 23.65 -23.35
CA ASP A 245 -31.11 22.79 -24.48
C ASP A 245 -31.93 21.59 -23.95
N PRO A 246 -33.26 21.73 -23.77
CA PRO A 246 -34.10 20.66 -23.24
C PRO A 246 -34.06 19.36 -24.06
N VAL A 247 -33.81 19.46 -25.37
CA VAL A 247 -33.68 18.27 -26.25
C VAL A 247 -32.35 17.57 -25.99
N ALA A 248 -31.28 18.30 -25.64
CA ALA A 248 -30.05 17.70 -25.14
C ALA A 248 -30.22 17.09 -23.74
N ALA A 249 -31.07 17.67 -22.90
CA ALA A 249 -31.37 17.11 -21.57
C ALA A 249 -32.02 15.72 -21.68
N GLU A 250 -33.01 15.55 -22.57
CA GLU A 250 -33.61 14.23 -22.85
C GLU A 250 -32.57 13.21 -23.33
N ARG A 251 -31.72 13.59 -24.30
CA ARG A 251 -30.63 12.70 -24.76
C ARG A 251 -29.64 12.33 -23.66
N ALA A 252 -29.32 13.27 -22.76
CA ALA A 252 -28.40 13.01 -21.65
C ALA A 252 -29.01 12.01 -20.65
N ARG A 253 -30.31 12.13 -20.33
CA ARG A 253 -31.03 11.15 -19.50
C ARG A 253 -31.01 9.76 -20.13
N ASP A 254 -31.33 9.67 -21.42
CA ASP A 254 -31.32 8.38 -22.13
C ASP A 254 -29.93 7.73 -22.09
N ARG A 255 -28.87 8.51 -22.33
CA ARG A 255 -27.48 8.02 -22.29
C ARG A 255 -27.03 7.60 -20.89
N TYR A 256 -27.44 8.31 -19.84
CA TYR A 256 -27.07 7.97 -18.47
C TYR A 256 -27.96 6.90 -17.81
N SER A 257 -29.11 6.56 -18.41
CA SER A 257 -30.03 5.53 -17.91
C SER A 257 -29.40 4.13 -17.76
N CYS A 258 -28.31 3.85 -18.48
CA CYS A 258 -27.56 2.60 -18.35
C CYS A 258 -26.95 2.43 -16.94
N PHE A 259 -26.77 3.51 -16.16
CA PHE A 259 -26.34 3.46 -14.76
C PHE A 259 -27.49 3.14 -13.79
N GLU A 260 -28.76 3.31 -14.18
CA GLU A 260 -29.93 3.24 -13.28
C GLU A 260 -30.41 1.81 -12.98
N HIS A 261 -29.89 0.81 -13.68
CA HIS A 261 -30.46 -0.54 -13.69
C HIS A 261 -30.07 -1.43 -12.49
N ARG A 262 -29.44 -0.88 -11.44
CA ARG A 262 -29.03 -1.66 -10.26
C ARG A 262 -29.21 -0.88 -8.97
N ASP A 263 -29.77 -1.53 -7.96
CA ASP A 263 -30.06 -0.94 -6.66
C ASP A 263 -28.78 -0.39 -5.99
N GLY A 264 -28.79 0.90 -5.68
CA GLY A 264 -27.76 1.60 -4.90
C GLY A 264 -26.80 2.45 -5.74
N ASP A 265 -26.24 3.50 -5.11
CA ASP A 265 -25.12 4.35 -5.57
C ASP A 265 -23.81 3.56 -5.73
N ASP A 266 -23.89 2.29 -6.11
CA ASP A 266 -22.80 1.33 -6.11
C ASP A 266 -22.20 1.19 -7.51
N GLY A 267 -21.35 2.16 -7.86
CA GLY A 267 -20.53 2.08 -9.07
C GLY A 267 -19.67 0.81 -9.15
N GLN A 268 -19.42 0.11 -8.03
CA GLN A 268 -18.73 -1.19 -8.04
C GLN A 268 -19.60 -2.29 -8.67
N ALA A 269 -20.91 -2.29 -8.43
CA ALA A 269 -21.84 -3.22 -9.05
C ALA A 269 -21.95 -3.02 -10.57
N TYR A 270 -21.87 -1.77 -11.05
CA TYR A 270 -21.69 -1.48 -12.48
C TYR A 270 -20.35 -2.05 -12.98
N GLY A 271 -19.25 -1.67 -12.32
CA GLY A 271 -17.89 -2.06 -12.71
C GLY A 271 -17.68 -3.56 -12.81
N PHE A 272 -18.17 -4.32 -11.84
CA PHE A 272 -18.10 -5.78 -11.82
C PHE A 272 -18.75 -6.35 -13.06
N ALA A 273 -19.99 -5.97 -13.34
CA ALA A 273 -20.71 -6.56 -14.46
C ALA A 273 -20.18 -6.09 -15.83
N ALA A 274 -19.75 -4.83 -15.94
CA ALA A 274 -19.09 -4.31 -17.14
C ALA A 274 -17.79 -5.07 -17.46
N ALA A 275 -17.00 -5.43 -16.45
CA ALA A 275 -15.76 -6.18 -16.62
C ALA A 275 -15.98 -7.64 -17.05
N PHE A 276 -17.07 -8.27 -16.59
CA PHE A 276 -17.39 -9.68 -16.90
C PHE A 276 -18.41 -9.85 -18.03
N GLY A 277 -18.71 -8.78 -18.79
CA GLY A 277 -19.61 -8.82 -19.95
C GLY A 277 -21.09 -9.05 -19.59
N ALA A 278 -21.48 -8.75 -18.35
CA ALA A 278 -22.83 -8.89 -17.83
C ALA A 278 -23.57 -7.52 -17.84
N GLY A 279 -24.23 -7.20 -18.95
CA GLY A 279 -25.02 -5.96 -19.11
C GLY A 279 -24.47 -5.04 -20.19
N GLU A 280 -25.17 -3.93 -20.44
CA GLU A 280 -24.74 -2.90 -21.39
C GLU A 280 -23.65 -2.04 -20.75
N SER A 281 -22.55 -1.81 -21.47
CA SER A 281 -21.52 -0.86 -21.06
C SER A 281 -21.98 0.57 -21.36
N CYS A 282 -21.83 1.46 -20.40
CA CYS A 282 -22.11 2.88 -20.57
C CYS A 282 -20.99 3.62 -21.33
N GLU A 283 -19.88 2.95 -21.70
CA GLU A 283 -18.69 3.57 -22.28
C GLU A 283 -19.00 4.45 -23.49
N GLN A 284 -19.72 3.93 -24.48
CA GLN A 284 -20.04 4.71 -25.68
C GLN A 284 -20.99 5.86 -25.36
N HIS A 285 -21.96 5.65 -24.47
CA HIS A 285 -22.94 6.66 -24.08
C HIS A 285 -22.29 7.86 -23.40
N VAL A 286 -21.37 7.63 -22.46
CA VAL A 286 -20.66 8.71 -21.75
C VAL A 286 -19.68 9.46 -22.66
N VAL A 287 -19.01 8.74 -23.58
CA VAL A 287 -18.13 9.36 -24.58
C VAL A 287 -18.92 10.22 -25.56
N ASP A 288 -20.02 9.70 -26.09
CA ASP A 288 -20.89 10.44 -27.02
C ASP A 288 -21.50 11.68 -26.36
N GLN A 289 -21.79 11.60 -25.05
CA GLN A 289 -22.26 12.74 -24.27
C GLN A 289 -21.20 13.84 -24.17
N LEU A 290 -19.95 13.49 -23.86
CA LEU A 290 -18.85 14.45 -23.78
C LEU A 290 -18.55 15.08 -25.16
N VAL A 291 -18.56 14.27 -26.22
CA VAL A 291 -18.33 14.74 -27.59
C VAL A 291 -19.43 15.70 -28.06
N ASP A 292 -20.70 15.40 -27.79
CA ASP A 292 -21.82 16.29 -28.16
C ASP A 292 -21.74 17.63 -27.39
N LEU A 293 -21.42 17.59 -26.09
CA LEU A 293 -21.22 18.79 -25.28
C LEU A 293 -20.07 19.66 -25.83
N GLN A 294 -18.93 19.06 -26.18
CA GLN A 294 -17.77 19.78 -26.72
C GLN A 294 -18.04 20.37 -28.10
N ARG A 295 -18.71 19.64 -29.01
CA ARG A 295 -19.05 20.12 -30.36
C ARG A 295 -19.92 21.37 -30.34
N ARG A 296 -20.78 21.51 -29.32
CA ARG A 296 -21.70 22.64 -29.14
C ARG A 296 -21.17 23.70 -28.17
N SER A 297 -19.93 23.58 -27.70
CA SER A 297 -19.34 24.47 -26.70
C SER A 297 -19.43 25.96 -27.07
N LEU A 298 -19.14 26.34 -28.32
CA LEU A 298 -19.23 27.73 -28.77
C LEU A 298 -20.67 28.26 -28.76
N GLN A 299 -21.66 27.40 -29.04
CA GLN A 299 -23.07 27.77 -29.00
C GLN A 299 -23.50 28.03 -27.55
N TYR A 300 -23.17 27.10 -26.64
CA TYR A 300 -23.60 27.18 -25.25
C TYR A 300 -22.91 28.30 -24.48
N ARG A 301 -21.60 28.50 -24.66
CA ARG A 301 -20.87 29.62 -24.02
C ARG A 301 -21.40 30.99 -24.46
N ARG A 302 -21.89 31.12 -25.71
CA ARG A 302 -22.42 32.40 -26.22
C ARG A 302 -23.86 32.67 -25.81
N ALA A 303 -24.63 31.65 -25.47
CA ALA A 303 -26.07 31.78 -25.21
C ALA A 303 -26.40 32.64 -23.97
N GLN A 304 -25.45 32.81 -23.03
CA GLN A 304 -25.69 33.49 -21.74
C GLN A 304 -24.56 34.43 -21.28
N GLY A 305 -23.63 34.83 -22.16
CA GLY A 305 -22.51 35.71 -21.80
C GLY A 305 -21.53 35.09 -20.78
N LEU A 306 -20.91 35.90 -19.92
CA LEU A 306 -19.93 35.44 -18.91
C LEU A 306 -20.49 34.38 -17.94
N LEU A 307 -21.77 34.48 -17.57
CA LEU A 307 -22.44 33.47 -16.73
C LEU A 307 -22.60 32.12 -17.45
N GLY A 308 -22.80 32.16 -18.78
CA GLY A 308 -22.88 30.95 -19.60
C GLY A 308 -21.57 30.20 -19.75
N GLU A 309 -20.44 30.90 -19.65
CA GLU A 309 -19.12 30.29 -19.72
C GLU A 309 -18.77 29.54 -18.43
N GLU A 310 -19.16 30.09 -17.27
CA GLU A 310 -19.00 29.45 -15.97
C GLU A 310 -19.91 28.22 -15.82
N GLU A 311 -21.21 28.35 -16.13
CA GLU A 311 -22.14 27.21 -16.10
C GLU A 311 -21.73 26.10 -17.09
N PHE A 312 -21.25 26.47 -18.29
CA PHE A 312 -20.74 25.48 -19.25
C PHE A 312 -19.49 24.76 -18.73
N PHE A 313 -18.56 25.48 -18.09
CA PHE A 313 -17.37 24.87 -17.51
C PHE A 313 -17.76 23.82 -16.45
N TYR A 314 -18.71 24.15 -15.56
CA TYR A 314 -19.20 23.20 -14.55
C TYR A 314 -19.84 21.95 -15.18
N ALA A 315 -20.67 22.13 -16.20
CA ALA A 315 -21.27 21.01 -16.92
C ALA A 315 -20.20 20.14 -17.61
N GLU A 316 -19.18 20.75 -18.21
CA GLU A 316 -18.08 20.03 -18.86
C GLU A 316 -17.24 19.22 -17.87
N GLN A 317 -16.88 19.80 -16.71
CA GLN A 317 -16.13 19.06 -15.69
C GLN A 317 -16.96 17.89 -15.13
N ASN A 318 -18.25 18.08 -14.87
CA ASN A 318 -19.13 16.99 -14.44
C ASN A 318 -19.26 15.89 -15.52
N ALA A 319 -19.39 16.24 -16.79
CA ALA A 319 -19.42 15.25 -17.87
C ALA A 319 -18.11 14.45 -17.95
N LYS A 320 -16.95 15.08 -17.72
CA LYS A 320 -15.65 14.39 -17.61
C LYS A 320 -15.58 13.46 -16.40
N VAL A 321 -16.13 13.87 -15.25
CA VAL A 321 -16.23 13.01 -14.05
C VAL A 321 -17.01 11.75 -14.40
N VAL A 322 -18.18 11.85 -15.03
CA VAL A 322 -19.01 10.69 -15.41
C VAL A 322 -18.25 9.75 -16.34
N ALA A 323 -17.59 10.27 -17.38
CA ALA A 323 -16.81 9.46 -18.32
C ALA A 323 -15.60 8.78 -17.66
N ASN A 324 -14.88 9.48 -16.78
CA ASN A 324 -13.74 8.93 -16.07
C ASN A 324 -14.15 7.91 -15.00
N ALA A 325 -15.28 8.14 -14.33
CA ALA A 325 -15.84 7.21 -13.34
C ALA A 325 -16.31 5.91 -14.00
N GLU A 326 -16.97 5.96 -15.17
CA GLU A 326 -17.26 4.76 -15.97
C GLU A 326 -16.00 3.93 -16.22
N ARG A 327 -14.97 4.59 -16.75
CA ARG A 327 -13.70 3.93 -17.08
C ARG A 327 -13.02 3.36 -15.85
N TYR A 328 -13.07 4.09 -14.73
CA TYR A 328 -12.52 3.67 -13.44
C TYR A 328 -13.18 2.38 -12.96
N TYR A 329 -14.52 2.35 -12.89
CA TYR A 329 -15.26 1.18 -12.40
C TYR A 329 -15.06 -0.04 -13.28
N ARG A 330 -15.06 0.13 -14.61
CA ARG A 330 -14.78 -0.98 -15.55
C ARG A 330 -13.35 -1.50 -15.42
N THR A 331 -12.37 -0.62 -15.18
CA THR A 331 -10.96 -1.00 -15.01
C THR A 331 -10.73 -1.70 -13.67
N MET A 332 -11.47 -1.33 -12.62
CA MET A 332 -11.36 -1.90 -11.26
C MET A 332 -11.45 -3.43 -11.24
N PHE A 333 -12.21 -4.03 -12.15
CA PHE A 333 -12.44 -5.48 -12.19
C PHE A 333 -11.85 -6.20 -13.41
N GLY A 334 -11.39 -5.48 -14.44
CA GLY A 334 -11.00 -6.09 -15.73
C GLY A 334 -9.70 -5.58 -16.38
N GLY A 335 -8.97 -4.65 -15.76
CA GLY A 335 -7.93 -3.87 -16.46
C GLY A 335 -6.47 -4.29 -16.26
N ARG A 336 -5.63 -4.05 -17.29
CA ARG A 336 -4.15 -4.06 -17.22
C ARG A 336 -3.55 -2.73 -16.69
N VAL A 337 -4.36 -1.68 -16.59
CA VAL A 337 -3.99 -0.33 -16.15
C VAL A 337 -4.41 -0.15 -14.70
N SER A 338 -3.53 0.35 -13.82
CA SER A 338 -3.90 0.61 -12.42
C SER A 338 -5.05 1.63 -12.35
N SER A 339 -6.16 1.24 -11.71
CA SER A 339 -7.31 2.13 -11.47
C SER A 339 -6.91 3.36 -10.64
N TRP A 340 -5.84 3.23 -9.84
CA TRP A 340 -5.19 4.34 -9.16
C TRP A 340 -4.71 5.43 -10.13
N ASN A 341 -4.02 5.04 -11.19
CA ASN A 341 -3.50 5.97 -12.19
C ASN A 341 -4.60 6.73 -12.91
N LEU A 342 -5.75 6.10 -13.15
CA LEU A 342 -6.91 6.77 -13.74
C LEU A 342 -7.47 7.85 -12.82
N ARG A 343 -7.55 7.56 -11.52
CA ARG A 343 -8.05 8.50 -10.51
C ARG A 343 -7.15 9.73 -10.40
N ASP A 344 -5.86 9.53 -10.23
CA ASP A 344 -4.93 10.64 -10.01
C ASP A 344 -4.70 11.49 -11.26
N ARG A 345 -4.75 10.87 -12.46
CA ARG A 345 -4.77 11.64 -13.72
C ARG A 345 -6.02 12.50 -13.84
N HIS A 346 -7.19 11.96 -13.51
CA HIS A 346 -8.42 12.75 -13.54
C HIS A 346 -8.36 13.95 -12.58
N MET A 347 -7.80 13.77 -11.38
CA MET A 347 -7.60 14.88 -10.44
C MET A 347 -6.66 15.94 -10.99
N ALA A 348 -5.55 15.53 -11.62
CA ALA A 348 -4.60 16.46 -12.24
C ALA A 348 -5.25 17.21 -13.41
N ASP A 349 -5.97 16.52 -14.31
CA ASP A 349 -6.67 17.12 -15.44
C ASP A 349 -7.70 18.16 -14.95
N THR A 350 -8.43 17.85 -13.89
CA THR A 350 -9.42 18.76 -13.27
C THR A 350 -8.73 19.98 -12.66
N LEU A 351 -7.63 19.78 -11.95
CA LEU A 351 -6.84 20.86 -11.35
C LEU A 351 -6.29 21.83 -12.41
N PHE A 352 -5.73 21.32 -13.50
CA PHE A 352 -5.18 22.15 -14.57
C PHE A 352 -6.27 22.87 -15.35
N ALA A 353 -7.40 22.21 -15.63
CA ALA A 353 -8.55 22.86 -16.25
C ALA A 353 -9.11 23.99 -15.37
N LEU A 354 -9.16 23.79 -14.06
CA LEU A 354 -9.57 24.82 -13.10
C LEU A 354 -8.58 26.00 -13.05
N ALA A 355 -7.28 25.70 -13.04
CA ALA A 355 -6.24 26.73 -13.04
C ALA A 355 -6.28 27.61 -14.30
N GLU A 356 -6.49 27.00 -15.46
CA GLU A 356 -6.67 27.71 -16.73
C GLU A 356 -7.94 28.56 -16.72
N HIS A 357 -9.08 27.98 -16.30
CA HIS A 357 -10.35 28.68 -16.25
C HIS A 357 -10.31 29.91 -15.32
N LEU A 358 -9.82 29.73 -14.09
CA LEU A 358 -9.66 30.83 -13.14
C LEU A 358 -8.65 31.86 -13.61
N GLY A 359 -7.57 31.43 -14.27
CA GLY A 359 -6.56 32.33 -14.80
C GLY A 359 -7.11 33.24 -15.89
N TRP A 360 -7.92 32.69 -16.79
CA TRP A 360 -8.60 33.46 -17.83
C TRP A 360 -9.60 34.46 -17.24
N GLN A 361 -10.42 34.04 -16.27
CA GLN A 361 -11.40 34.92 -15.62
C GLN A 361 -10.76 36.10 -14.87
N ARG A 362 -9.62 35.87 -14.21
CA ARG A 362 -8.93 36.89 -13.42
C ARG A 362 -7.99 37.77 -14.25
N GLY A 363 -7.58 37.30 -15.43
CA GLY A 363 -6.55 37.96 -16.25
C GLY A 363 -5.13 37.78 -15.72
N GLU A 364 -4.93 36.90 -14.74
CA GLU A 364 -3.64 36.56 -14.13
C GLU A 364 -3.63 35.08 -13.71
N PRO A 365 -2.47 34.41 -13.66
CA PRO A 365 -2.40 33.00 -13.28
C PRO A 365 -2.97 32.74 -11.87
N ALA A 366 -3.85 31.74 -11.76
CA ALA A 366 -4.40 31.35 -10.47
C ALA A 366 -3.34 30.68 -9.58
N LYS A 367 -3.37 31.02 -8.28
CA LYS A 367 -2.74 30.24 -7.20
C LYS A 367 -3.79 29.34 -6.55
N ILE A 368 -3.50 28.06 -6.40
CA ILE A 368 -4.42 27.02 -5.93
C ILE A 368 -3.77 26.23 -4.81
N VAL A 369 -4.51 26.09 -3.70
CA VAL A 369 -4.20 25.13 -2.64
C VAL A 369 -5.08 23.90 -2.85
N VAL A 370 -4.44 22.74 -2.99
CA VAL A 370 -5.08 21.45 -3.12
C VAL A 370 -4.96 20.74 -1.78
N TRP A 371 -6.09 20.36 -1.23
CA TRP A 371 -6.14 19.57 -0.02
C TRP A 371 -6.58 18.15 -0.37
N ALA A 372 -5.69 17.17 -0.20
CA ALA A 372 -5.96 15.76 -0.45
C ALA A 372 -5.22 14.89 0.59
N HIS A 373 -5.16 13.57 0.40
CA HIS A 373 -4.47 12.66 1.31
C HIS A 373 -2.98 12.55 0.91
N ASN A 374 -2.06 12.25 1.84
CA ASN A 374 -0.62 12.13 1.56
C ASN A 374 -0.31 11.24 0.33
N SER A 375 -1.04 10.14 0.16
CA SER A 375 -0.88 9.23 -0.99
C SER A 375 -1.11 9.90 -2.35
N HIS A 376 -1.86 11.01 -2.38
CA HIS A 376 -2.06 11.86 -3.56
C HIS A 376 -1.08 13.01 -3.63
N VAL A 377 -0.70 13.57 -2.49
CA VAL A 377 0.03 14.84 -2.41
C VAL A 377 1.54 14.68 -2.60
N GLY A 378 2.15 13.60 -2.12
CA GLY A 378 3.59 13.40 -2.27
C GLY A 378 4.03 13.15 -3.72
N ASP A 379 5.33 13.10 -4.00
CA ASP A 379 5.87 12.62 -5.27
C ASP A 379 5.98 11.09 -5.26
N ALA A 380 5.10 10.40 -5.99
CA ALA A 380 5.07 8.93 -6.02
C ALA A 380 6.39 8.28 -6.47
N ARG A 381 7.25 8.97 -7.22
CA ARG A 381 8.58 8.44 -7.66
C ARG A 381 9.53 8.18 -6.49
N ALA A 382 9.27 8.79 -5.33
CA ALA A 382 10.01 8.58 -4.10
C ALA A 382 9.45 7.43 -3.23
N THR A 383 8.39 6.75 -3.67
CA THR A 383 7.64 5.75 -2.89
C THR A 383 7.57 4.39 -3.60
N GLU A 384 7.14 3.35 -2.88
CA GLU A 384 6.82 2.04 -3.50
C GLU A 384 5.75 2.13 -4.59
N MET A 385 4.85 3.12 -4.56
CA MET A 385 3.83 3.30 -5.61
C MET A 385 4.49 3.54 -6.96
N GLY A 386 5.48 4.44 -7.02
CA GLY A 386 6.25 4.70 -8.23
C GLY A 386 6.99 3.46 -8.73
N ALA A 387 7.53 2.64 -7.83
CA ALA A 387 8.18 1.37 -8.18
C ALA A 387 7.21 0.35 -8.82
N ARG A 388 5.91 0.43 -8.49
CA ARG A 388 4.83 -0.40 -9.09
C ARG A 388 4.28 0.19 -10.40
N GLY A 389 4.80 1.32 -10.87
CA GLY A 389 4.29 2.05 -12.03
C GLY A 389 3.02 2.84 -11.75
N GLU A 390 2.73 3.11 -10.46
CA GLU A 390 1.63 3.96 -10.05
C GLU A 390 2.07 5.42 -9.93
N LEU A 391 1.16 6.33 -10.25
CA LEU A 391 1.36 7.77 -10.26
C LEU A 391 0.43 8.40 -9.23
N ASN A 392 0.79 9.58 -8.75
CA ASN A 392 -0.11 10.37 -7.94
C ASN A 392 -0.17 11.84 -8.37
N LEU A 393 -1.14 12.57 -7.82
CA LEU A 393 -1.38 13.97 -8.15
C LEU A 393 -0.15 14.86 -7.92
N GLY A 394 0.57 14.67 -6.81
CA GLY A 394 1.78 15.42 -6.48
C GLY A 394 2.88 15.25 -7.50
N GLN A 395 3.16 14.01 -7.92
CA GLN A 395 4.07 13.74 -9.02
C GLN A 395 3.61 14.44 -10.31
N LEU A 396 2.34 14.29 -10.69
CA LEU A 396 1.82 14.87 -11.93
C LEU A 396 1.92 16.41 -11.91
N VAL A 397 1.58 17.06 -10.81
CA VAL A 397 1.70 18.52 -10.66
C VAL A 397 3.16 18.96 -10.76
N ARG A 398 4.07 18.24 -10.10
CA ARG A 398 5.50 18.55 -10.10
C ARG A 398 6.16 18.35 -11.46
N GLU A 399 5.75 17.34 -12.21
CA GLU A 399 6.25 17.11 -13.58
C GLU A 399 5.78 18.18 -14.55
N HIS A 400 4.53 18.66 -14.42
CA HIS A 400 3.98 19.71 -15.28
C HIS A 400 4.43 21.12 -14.88
N ASN A 401 4.69 21.35 -13.59
CA ASN A 401 5.04 22.65 -13.03
C ASN A 401 6.29 22.54 -12.13
N PRO A 402 7.47 22.23 -12.71
CA PRO A 402 8.71 22.17 -11.93
C PRO A 402 8.96 23.51 -11.25
N GLU A 403 9.41 23.50 -10.00
CA GLU A 403 9.66 24.69 -9.15
C GLU A 403 8.41 25.55 -8.79
N ASP A 404 7.31 25.45 -9.53
CA ASP A 404 6.05 26.20 -9.34
C ASP A 404 4.99 25.40 -8.54
N CYS A 405 5.43 24.40 -7.79
CA CYS A 405 4.59 23.64 -6.87
C CYS A 405 5.28 23.36 -5.54
N ARG A 406 4.49 23.18 -4.47
CA ARG A 406 4.95 22.75 -3.15
C ARG A 406 4.12 21.59 -2.62
N LEU A 407 4.78 20.53 -2.15
CA LEU A 407 4.15 19.32 -1.61
C LEU A 407 4.41 19.25 -0.11
N ILE A 408 3.35 19.37 0.70
CA ILE A 408 3.45 19.40 2.16
C ILE A 408 2.72 18.17 2.72
N GLY A 409 3.48 17.28 3.36
CA GLY A 409 2.97 16.05 3.96
C GLY A 409 2.76 16.15 5.47
N PHE A 410 2.04 15.19 6.02
CA PHE A 410 1.82 15.07 7.47
C PHE A 410 2.16 13.67 7.97
N THR A 411 2.62 13.57 9.21
CA THR A 411 2.96 12.28 9.84
C THR A 411 2.48 12.23 11.28
N THR A 412 2.13 11.03 11.76
CA THR A 412 1.72 10.84 13.17
C THR A 412 2.18 9.51 13.76
N TYR A 413 2.65 9.56 15.00
CA TYR A 413 3.19 8.38 15.68
C TYR A 413 2.08 7.51 16.32
N THR A 414 1.10 8.13 16.99
CA THR A 414 -0.02 7.43 17.64
C THR A 414 -1.23 8.36 17.83
N GLY A 415 -2.24 7.92 18.58
CA GLY A 415 -3.42 8.71 18.91
C GLY A 415 -4.70 8.04 18.43
N THR A 416 -5.62 8.83 17.89
CA THR A 416 -6.90 8.34 17.37
C THR A 416 -7.25 8.98 16.03
N VAL A 417 -7.94 8.22 15.18
CA VAL A 417 -8.43 8.69 13.86
C VAL A 417 -9.91 8.35 13.67
N THR A 418 -10.53 9.05 12.73
CA THR A 418 -11.88 8.77 12.21
C THR A 418 -11.76 7.90 10.98
N ALA A 419 -12.05 6.61 11.10
CA ALA A 419 -11.91 5.66 10.00
C ALA A 419 -12.90 4.50 10.11
N ALA A 420 -13.21 3.88 8.98
CA ALA A 420 -14.01 2.67 8.90
C ALA A 420 -13.12 1.41 8.82
N ASP A 421 -13.70 0.24 9.10
CA ASP A 421 -13.03 -1.05 8.91
C ASP A 421 -12.87 -1.40 7.43
N ASP A 422 -13.86 -1.00 6.62
CA ASP A 422 -13.95 -1.27 5.19
C ASP A 422 -14.71 -0.16 4.47
N TRP A 423 -14.57 -0.12 3.14
CA TRP A 423 -15.36 0.76 2.28
C TRP A 423 -16.86 0.53 2.45
N GLY A 424 -17.63 1.62 2.44
CA GLY A 424 -19.09 1.59 2.62
C GLY A 424 -19.56 1.29 4.04
N ARG A 425 -18.65 1.08 5.00
CA ARG A 425 -19.00 0.88 6.42
C ARG A 425 -19.03 2.22 7.16
N PRO A 426 -19.83 2.34 8.25
CA PRO A 426 -19.82 3.54 9.09
C PRO A 426 -18.42 3.79 9.69
N ALA A 427 -18.03 5.06 9.77
CA ALA A 427 -16.79 5.48 10.39
C ALA A 427 -16.85 5.39 11.93
N ASP A 428 -15.73 5.01 12.53
CA ASP A 428 -15.52 4.87 13.96
C ASP A 428 -14.31 5.67 14.45
N ARG A 429 -14.30 5.95 15.76
CA ARG A 429 -13.10 6.44 16.44
C ARG A 429 -12.18 5.25 16.69
N LYS A 430 -11.08 5.16 15.93
CA LYS A 430 -10.12 4.06 15.99
C LYS A 430 -8.82 4.49 16.64
N ASN A 431 -8.17 3.56 17.34
CA ASN A 431 -6.89 3.83 17.99
C ASN A 431 -5.74 3.59 17.00
N VAL A 432 -4.91 4.61 16.78
CA VAL A 432 -3.72 4.49 15.94
C VAL A 432 -2.64 3.76 16.75
N ARG A 433 -2.23 2.59 16.27
CA ARG A 433 -1.12 1.84 16.88
C ARG A 433 0.13 2.70 16.92
N ARG A 434 1.01 2.48 17.88
CA ARG A 434 2.34 3.11 17.86
C ARG A 434 3.03 2.79 16.54
N ALA A 435 3.72 3.77 15.98
CA ALA A 435 4.45 3.57 14.73
C ALA A 435 5.42 2.40 14.83
N LEU A 436 5.60 1.72 13.70
CA LEU A 436 6.50 0.58 13.62
C LEU A 436 7.96 1.01 13.81
N PRO A 437 8.80 0.11 14.34
CA PRO A 437 10.24 0.28 14.28
C PRO A 437 10.74 0.57 12.86
N ASP A 438 11.78 1.39 12.75
CA ASP A 438 12.40 1.78 11.47
C ASP A 438 11.47 2.56 10.53
N SER A 439 10.47 3.25 11.10
CA SER A 439 9.60 4.16 10.37
C SER A 439 10.02 5.63 10.51
N VAL A 440 9.57 6.44 9.55
CA VAL A 440 9.63 7.89 9.62
C VAL A 440 8.99 8.38 10.91
N GLU A 441 7.82 7.87 11.27
CA GLU A 441 7.08 8.35 12.43
C GLU A 441 7.80 8.02 13.75
N GLU A 442 8.47 6.87 13.85
CA GLU A 442 9.31 6.54 15.02
C GLU A 442 10.53 7.46 15.11
N LEU A 443 11.23 7.69 14.00
CA LEU A 443 12.38 8.59 13.95
C LEU A 443 12.00 10.01 14.37
N LEU A 444 10.88 10.52 13.86
CA LEU A 444 10.39 11.86 14.17
C LEU A 444 9.91 11.97 15.63
N ARG A 445 9.31 10.91 16.19
CA ARG A 445 9.00 10.84 17.63
C ARG A 445 10.27 10.89 18.48
N ASP A 446 11.35 10.25 18.07
CA ASP A 446 12.62 10.21 18.81
C ASP A 446 13.40 11.55 18.80
N VAL A 447 13.02 12.48 17.92
CA VAL A 447 13.45 13.88 17.99
C VAL A 447 13.06 14.49 19.35
N GLY A 448 11.95 14.07 19.95
CA GLY A 448 11.55 14.49 21.30
C GLY A 448 10.79 15.82 21.34
N HIS A 449 10.29 16.29 20.21
CA HIS A 449 9.34 17.39 20.10
C HIS A 449 7.96 16.84 19.70
N LYS A 450 6.90 17.33 20.33
CA LYS A 450 5.54 16.79 20.15
C LYS A 450 4.90 17.17 18.82
N GLU A 451 5.17 18.38 18.35
CA GLU A 451 4.65 18.89 17.10
C GLU A 451 5.68 19.85 16.48
N PHE A 452 6.00 19.62 15.21
CA PHE A 452 6.99 20.42 14.48
C PHE A 452 6.88 20.22 12.98
N LEU A 453 7.50 21.12 12.22
CA LEU A 453 7.68 21.05 10.78
C LEU A 453 9.16 20.86 10.46
N LEU A 454 9.45 20.04 9.45
CA LEU A 454 10.75 19.97 8.78
C LEU A 454 10.60 20.52 7.36
N ASP A 455 11.45 21.47 6.99
CA ASP A 455 11.48 22.13 5.69
C ASP A 455 12.66 21.59 4.87
N PHE A 456 12.41 20.62 3.98
CA PHE A 456 13.48 19.97 3.22
C PHE A 456 14.04 20.84 2.10
N VAL A 457 13.37 21.95 1.75
CA VAL A 457 13.87 22.90 0.75
C VAL A 457 15.03 23.71 1.32
N HIS A 458 14.94 24.07 2.60
CA HIS A 458 15.90 24.98 3.24
C HIS A 458 16.78 24.32 4.31
N SER A 459 16.43 23.12 4.77
CA SER A 459 17.16 22.36 5.80
C SER A 459 17.88 21.16 5.20
N VAL A 460 19.11 21.38 4.74
CA VAL A 460 19.92 20.38 4.02
C VAL A 460 20.23 19.16 4.89
N GLY A 461 20.48 19.33 6.19
CA GLY A 461 20.81 18.23 7.08
C GLY A 461 19.65 17.25 7.25
N ALA A 462 18.45 17.76 7.51
CA ALA A 462 17.21 17.01 7.63
C ALA A 462 16.85 16.36 6.29
N ALA A 463 16.98 17.08 5.18
CA ALA A 463 16.76 16.54 3.84
C ALA A 463 17.68 15.34 3.54
N ASP A 464 18.98 15.46 3.82
CA ASP A 464 19.93 14.37 3.56
C ASP A 464 19.66 13.12 4.43
N LEU A 465 19.31 13.32 5.70
CA LEU A 465 18.95 12.22 6.60
C LEU A 465 17.68 11.49 6.16
N LEU A 466 16.67 12.25 5.72
CA LEU A 466 15.34 11.73 5.35
C LEU A 466 15.22 11.38 3.85
N ARG A 467 16.33 11.47 3.11
CA ARG A 467 16.47 10.88 1.76
C ARG A 467 16.68 9.36 1.82
N LYS A 468 17.02 8.80 2.99
CA LYS A 468 17.11 7.36 3.19
C LYS A 468 15.72 6.72 3.04
N ALA A 469 15.66 5.56 2.40
CA ALA A 469 14.44 4.76 2.36
C ALA A 469 14.07 4.26 3.76
N LEU A 470 12.88 4.64 4.23
CA LEU A 470 12.29 4.25 5.51
C LEU A 470 10.82 3.84 5.30
N LEU A 471 10.24 3.15 6.28
CA LEU A 471 8.80 2.92 6.30
C LEU A 471 8.06 4.23 6.59
N GLU A 472 7.01 4.53 5.83
CA GLU A 472 6.06 5.61 6.10
C GLU A 472 4.66 5.04 6.26
N ARG A 473 3.93 5.57 7.23
CA ARG A 473 2.53 5.24 7.50
C ARG A 473 1.61 6.14 6.69
N ALA A 474 0.60 5.56 6.08
CA ALA A 474 -0.52 6.30 5.49
C ALA A 474 -1.86 5.68 5.90
N ILE A 475 -2.64 6.44 6.68
CA ILE A 475 -3.98 6.05 7.15
C ILE A 475 -5.02 6.95 6.47
N GLY A 476 -5.86 6.36 5.62
CA GLY A 476 -7.00 7.04 5.00
C GLY A 476 -8.33 6.76 5.70
N VAL A 477 -9.44 6.91 4.98
CA VAL A 477 -10.81 6.60 5.45
C VAL A 477 -11.01 5.16 5.92
N VAL A 478 -10.16 4.23 5.50
CA VAL A 478 -10.15 2.84 5.96
C VAL A 478 -8.89 2.62 6.78
N TYR A 479 -9.06 2.16 8.02
CA TYR A 479 -7.95 1.82 8.90
C TYR A 479 -8.16 0.45 9.53
N ARG A 480 -7.18 -0.44 9.37
CA ARG A 480 -7.21 -1.83 9.85
C ARG A 480 -5.98 -2.10 10.71
N PRO A 481 -6.06 -1.87 12.05
CA PRO A 481 -4.92 -2.05 12.95
C PRO A 481 -4.28 -3.44 12.90
N GLY A 482 -5.09 -4.49 12.70
CA GLY A 482 -4.62 -5.88 12.64
C GLY A 482 -3.69 -6.18 11.46
N THR A 483 -3.83 -5.45 10.35
CA THR A 483 -3.03 -5.63 9.12
C THR A 483 -2.17 -4.42 8.81
N GLU A 484 -1.96 -3.50 9.76
CA GLU A 484 -1.41 -2.16 9.52
C GLU A 484 -0.10 -2.15 8.71
N ARG A 485 0.86 -3.04 9.02
CA ARG A 485 2.12 -3.15 8.27
C ARG A 485 1.90 -3.45 6.77
N GLN A 486 0.87 -4.24 6.45
CA GLN A 486 0.57 -4.68 5.08
C GLN A 486 -0.27 -3.64 4.34
N SER A 487 -1.25 -3.05 5.01
CA SER A 487 -2.27 -2.20 4.37
C SER A 487 -2.00 -0.70 4.48
N HIS A 488 -1.13 -0.25 5.40
CA HIS A 488 -0.96 1.17 5.75
C HIS A 488 0.49 1.62 5.82
N TYR A 489 1.44 0.78 5.42
CA TYR A 489 2.87 1.11 5.39
C TYR A 489 3.50 0.81 4.03
N PHE A 490 4.39 1.70 3.59
CA PHE A 490 5.21 1.53 2.38
C PHE A 490 6.60 2.15 2.58
N GLN A 491 7.57 1.74 1.78
CA GLN A 491 8.89 2.39 1.74
C GLN A 491 8.83 3.74 1.00
N THR A 492 9.46 4.76 1.58
CA THR A 492 9.57 6.09 0.98
C THR A 492 10.94 6.70 1.25
N ARG A 493 11.38 7.61 0.36
CA ARG A 493 12.40 8.63 0.64
C ARG A 493 11.67 9.94 0.94
N LEU A 494 11.44 10.22 2.21
CA LEU A 494 10.51 11.27 2.65
C LEU A 494 10.85 12.66 2.10
N SER A 495 12.14 13.04 2.09
CA SER A 495 12.59 14.35 1.58
C SER A 495 12.50 14.48 0.06
N ASP A 496 12.37 13.37 -0.67
CA ASP A 496 12.13 13.39 -2.13
C ASP A 496 10.63 13.39 -2.44
N GLN A 497 9.82 12.85 -1.52
CA GLN A 497 8.38 12.76 -1.63
C GLN A 497 7.71 14.11 -1.33
N PHE A 498 8.20 14.85 -0.32
CA PHE A 498 7.63 16.13 0.11
C PHE A 498 8.70 17.22 0.18
N ASP A 499 8.28 18.48 0.02
CA ASP A 499 9.13 19.66 0.27
C ASP A 499 9.19 20.01 1.76
N ALA A 500 8.12 19.70 2.49
CA ALA A 500 8.06 19.86 3.93
C ALA A 500 7.12 18.81 4.54
N VAL A 501 7.39 18.43 5.79
CA VAL A 501 6.52 17.54 6.56
C VAL A 501 6.21 18.14 7.92
N VAL A 502 4.92 18.13 8.27
CA VAL A 502 4.44 18.40 9.62
C VAL A 502 4.35 17.07 10.37
N HIS A 503 4.96 17.00 11.54
CA HIS A 503 4.84 15.86 12.45
C HIS A 503 3.98 16.24 13.65
N ILE A 504 3.01 15.37 13.96
CA ILE A 504 2.17 15.46 15.15
C ILE A 504 2.25 14.11 15.89
N ASP A 505 2.97 14.07 17.00
CA ASP A 505 3.28 12.84 17.74
C ASP A 505 2.00 12.08 18.17
N GLU A 506 0.98 12.81 18.63
CA GLU A 506 -0.29 12.23 19.07
C GLU A 506 -1.48 12.98 18.46
N THR A 507 -2.28 12.27 17.66
CA THR A 507 -3.47 12.80 16.99
C THR A 507 -4.76 12.51 17.75
N ARG A 508 -5.79 13.32 17.47
CA ARG A 508 -7.16 13.10 17.97
C ARG A 508 -8.13 12.97 16.81
N ALA A 509 -9.01 11.99 16.89
CA ALA A 509 -9.98 11.72 15.83
C ALA A 509 -10.91 12.91 15.60
N LEU A 510 -11.12 13.25 14.32
CA LEU A 510 -12.03 14.29 13.89
C LEU A 510 -13.48 13.94 14.28
N GLU A 511 -14.14 14.81 15.03
CA GLU A 511 -15.50 14.54 15.50
C GLU A 511 -16.52 14.78 14.38
N PRO A 512 -17.36 13.79 14.02
CA PRO A 512 -18.43 13.98 13.05
C PRO A 512 -19.47 14.94 13.62
N LEU A 513 -20.08 15.74 12.73
CA LEU A 513 -21.16 16.65 13.09
C LEU A 513 -22.35 15.92 13.73
N GLU A 514 -22.64 14.71 13.25
CA GLU A 514 -23.63 13.80 13.84
C GLU A 514 -22.93 12.62 14.52
N ARG A 515 -23.03 12.55 15.86
CA ARG A 515 -22.42 11.47 16.65
C ARG A 515 -23.37 10.28 16.72
N THR A 516 -22.87 9.09 16.37
CA THR A 516 -23.60 7.84 16.54
C THR A 516 -23.23 7.16 17.85
N ALA A 517 -24.09 6.28 18.37
CA ALA A 517 -23.76 5.47 19.56
C ALA A 517 -22.53 4.55 19.35
N ARG A 518 -22.15 4.28 18.10
CA ARG A 518 -20.92 3.56 17.74
C ARG A 518 -19.70 4.49 17.90
N TRP A 519 -19.80 5.72 17.40
CA TRP A 519 -18.78 6.77 17.55
C TRP A 519 -18.44 7.10 19.01
N GLU A 520 -19.45 7.23 19.87
CA GLU A 520 -19.24 7.56 21.28
C GLU A 520 -18.49 6.46 22.05
N ARG A 521 -18.84 5.19 21.77
CA ARG A 521 -18.18 4.02 22.37
C ARG A 521 -16.74 3.87 21.87
N GLY A 522 -16.49 4.10 20.58
CA GLY A 522 -15.19 3.87 19.95
C GLY A 522 -14.80 2.38 19.92
N GLU A 523 -13.55 2.11 19.53
CA GLU A 523 -13.00 0.75 19.50
C GLU A 523 -12.74 0.22 20.92
N ALA A 524 -13.09 -1.05 21.17
CA ALA A 524 -12.87 -1.68 22.48
C ALA A 524 -11.36 -1.86 22.74
N PRO A 525 -10.87 -1.64 23.97
CA PRO A 525 -9.46 -1.89 24.30
C PRO A 525 -9.08 -3.36 24.06
N GLU A 526 -7.88 -3.61 23.54
CA GLU A 526 -7.38 -4.97 23.25
C GLU A 526 -7.38 -5.93 24.47
N THR A 527 -7.48 -5.40 25.69
CA THR A 527 -7.37 -6.16 26.97
C THR A 527 -8.66 -6.30 27.76
N TYR A 528 -9.83 -6.23 27.13
CA TYR A 528 -11.11 -6.35 27.86
C TYR A 528 -11.37 -7.79 28.40
N PRO A 529 -11.90 -7.97 29.64
CA PRO A 529 -12.46 -6.96 30.54
C PRO A 529 -11.52 -6.55 31.68
N VAL A 530 -11.29 -5.25 31.80
CA VAL A 530 -10.82 -4.65 33.04
C VAL A 530 -11.99 -4.67 34.05
N ALA A 531 -11.83 -5.45 35.12
CA ALA A 531 -12.72 -5.40 36.27
C ALA A 531 -12.53 -4.07 37.02
N VAL A 532 -13.64 -3.47 37.46
CA VAL A 532 -13.69 -2.30 38.34
C VAL A 532 -13.27 -2.69 39.76
#